data_AF-A0A7X9P8M4-F1
#
_entry.id   AF-A0A7X9P8M4-F1
#
_cell.length_a   1.000
_cell.length_b   1.000
_cell.length_c   1.000
_cell.angle_alpha   90.00
_cell.angle_beta   90.00
_cell.angle_gamma   90.00
#
_symmetry.space_group_name_H-M   'P 1'
#
loop_
_entity.id
_entity.type
_entity.pdbx_description
1 polymer ?
#
loop_
_entity_poly.entity_id
_entity_poly.type
_entity_poly.pdbx_seq_one_letter_code
_entity_poly.pdbx_strand_id
1 'polypeptide(L)'
;MPAILLPCQVEVGAFETLRQFASGNSPDSRVTLVFHFRDLERMGFVDPGTGDVLLRVNDRLVAIRDLAGALVQAVRTPPGLYATEVQPASFGLGLSRNLLLVTFEERELGVRGAA
;
A
#
# COMPACT_ATOMS: atom_id res chain seq x y z
N MET A 1 -9.60 -3.54 -13.75
CA MET A 1 -10.31 -2.65 -12.82
C MET A 1 -9.55 -1.33 -12.74
N PRO A 2 -10.22 -0.18 -12.61
CA PRO A 2 -9.56 1.11 -12.47
C PRO A 2 -8.75 1.17 -11.16
N ALA A 3 -7.65 1.93 -11.16
CA ALA A 3 -6.88 2.17 -9.95
C ALA A 3 -7.69 3.05 -8.98
N ILE A 4 -7.63 2.71 -7.70
CA ILE A 4 -8.26 3.45 -6.61
C ILE A 4 -7.20 4.37 -5.98
N LEU A 5 -7.58 5.59 -5.63
CA LEU A 5 -6.74 6.53 -4.89
C LEU A 5 -7.16 6.53 -3.43
N LEU A 6 -6.23 6.28 -2.52
CA LEU A 6 -6.46 6.29 -1.08
C LEU A 6 -5.45 7.21 -0.40
N PRO A 7 -5.89 8.11 0.50
CA PRO A 7 -4.99 8.89 1.33
C PRO A 7 -4.14 7.97 2.21
N CYS A 8 -2.83 8.18 2.18
CA CYS A 8 -1.89 7.46 3.04
C CYS A 8 -0.75 8.37 3.47
N GLN A 9 -0.10 8.00 4.56
CA GLN A 9 1.19 8.53 4.98
C GLN A 9 2.27 7.56 4.54
N VAL A 10 3.30 8.11 3.88
CA VAL A 10 4.50 7.37 3.51
C VAL A 10 5.53 7.59 4.60
N GLU A 11 5.97 6.53 5.27
CA GLU A 11 7.05 6.61 6.24
C GLU A 11 8.35 7.03 5.55
N VAL A 12 9.20 7.83 6.22
CA VAL A 12 10.41 8.42 5.61
C VAL A 12 11.34 7.34 5.02
N GLY A 13 11.53 6.21 5.72
CA GLY A 13 12.33 5.09 5.20
C GLY A 13 11.67 4.39 4.00
N ALA A 14 10.34 4.30 3.98
CA ALA A 14 9.61 3.74 2.85
C ALA A 14 9.76 4.60 1.59
N PHE A 15 9.83 5.93 1.74
CA PHE A 15 10.06 6.86 0.63
C PHE A 15 11.45 6.69 -0.01
N GLU A 16 12.48 6.41 0.77
CA GLU A 16 13.82 6.14 0.24
C GLU A 16 13.88 4.82 -0.53
N THR A 17 13.30 3.75 0.01
CA THR A 17 13.19 2.46 -0.68
C THR A 17 12.42 2.58 -1.98
N LEU A 18 11.33 3.35 -1.98
CA LEU A 18 10.57 3.69 -3.17
C LEU A 18 11.46 4.37 -4.22
N ARG A 19 12.22 5.40 -3.87
CA ARG A 19 13.14 6.07 -4.82
C ARG A 19 14.20 5.12 -5.37
N GLN A 20 14.73 4.22 -4.54
CA GLN A 20 15.68 3.20 -4.96
C GLN A 20 15.05 2.21 -5.96
N PHE A 21 13.83 1.75 -5.72
CA PHE A 21 13.07 0.92 -6.68
C PHE A 21 12.90 1.61 -8.03
N ALA A 22 12.57 2.90 -8.05
CA ALA A 22 12.44 3.65 -9.31
C ALA A 22 13.76 3.73 -10.11
N SER A 23 14.90 3.67 -9.43
CA SER A 23 16.24 3.64 -10.03
C SER A 23 16.70 2.24 -10.47
N GLY A 24 15.92 1.20 -10.21
CA GLY A 24 16.23 -0.19 -10.60
C GLY A 24 17.28 -0.88 -9.72
N ASN A 25 17.57 -0.34 -8.54
CA ASN A 25 18.62 -0.84 -7.66
C ASN A 25 18.04 -1.22 -6.29
N SER A 26 17.21 -2.25 -6.22
CA SER A 26 16.73 -2.75 -4.93
C SER A 26 16.35 -4.24 -5.01
N PRO A 27 17.17 -5.13 -4.44
CA PRO A 27 16.89 -6.57 -4.40
C PRO A 27 15.82 -6.99 -3.37
N ASP A 28 15.25 -6.04 -2.61
CA ASP A 28 14.22 -6.32 -1.58
C ASP A 28 13.36 -5.05 -1.36
N SER A 29 12.57 -4.68 -2.38
CA SER A 29 11.74 -3.47 -2.33
C SER A 29 10.52 -3.68 -1.44
N ARG A 30 10.67 -3.36 -0.15
CA ARG A 30 9.59 -3.32 0.84
C ARG A 30 9.16 -1.89 1.15
N VAL A 31 7.87 -1.62 1.10
CA VAL A 31 7.28 -0.30 1.33
C VAL A 31 6.08 -0.45 2.25
N THR A 32 6.11 0.18 3.42
CA THR A 32 4.95 0.22 4.33
C THR A 32 4.26 1.56 4.22
N LEU A 33 2.96 1.52 3.92
CA LEU A 33 2.08 2.69 3.86
C LEU A 33 1.11 2.66 5.04
N VAL A 34 0.85 3.83 5.61
CA VAL A 34 -0.08 3.98 6.74
C VAL A 34 -1.35 4.67 6.26
N PHE A 35 -2.49 4.04 6.44
CA PHE A 35 -3.80 4.58 6.11
C PHE A 35 -4.57 4.90 7.38
N HIS A 36 -5.24 6.05 7.41
CA HIS A 36 -6.09 6.40 8.53
C HIS A 36 -7.48 5.77 8.34
N PHE A 37 -8.00 5.07 9.35
CA PHE A 37 -9.30 4.38 9.26
C PHE A 37 -10.43 5.35 8.89
N ARG A 38 -10.44 6.54 9.51
CA ARG A 38 -11.40 7.60 9.19
C ARG A 38 -11.45 7.95 7.70
N ASP A 39 -10.32 7.95 7.01
CA ASP A 39 -10.29 8.24 5.58
C ASP A 39 -10.80 7.04 4.77
N LEU A 40 -10.45 5.82 5.16
CA LEU A 40 -10.97 4.60 4.55
C LEU A 40 -12.50 4.51 4.70
N GLU A 41 -13.05 4.81 5.88
CA GLU A 41 -14.49 4.85 6.14
C GLU A 41 -15.19 5.89 5.25
N ARG A 42 -14.64 7.11 5.18
CA ARG A 42 -15.17 8.18 4.31
C ARG A 42 -15.17 7.81 2.84
N MET A 43 -14.23 6.95 2.42
CA MET A 43 -14.11 6.47 1.05
C MET A 43 -14.86 5.16 0.80
N GLY A 44 -15.52 4.58 1.80
CA GLY A 44 -16.24 3.30 1.67
C GLY A 44 -15.32 2.08 1.57
N PHE A 45 -14.07 2.19 2.04
CA PHE A 45 -13.09 1.10 2.11
C PHE A 45 -13.09 0.35 3.44
N VAL A 46 -14.13 0.56 4.23
CA VAL A 46 -14.44 -0.20 5.45
C VAL A 46 -15.85 -0.74 5.30
N ASP A 47 -16.03 -2.03 5.57
CA ASP A 47 -17.34 -2.66 5.59
C ASP A 47 -18.17 -2.07 6.73
N PRO A 48 -19.36 -1.50 6.45
CA PRO A 48 -20.16 -0.83 7.46
C PRO A 48 -20.84 -1.80 8.45
N GLY A 49 -20.93 -3.10 8.12
CA GLY A 49 -21.51 -4.13 8.96
C GLY A 49 -20.51 -4.83 9.87
N THR A 50 -19.29 -5.09 9.38
CA THR A 50 -18.24 -5.80 10.14
C THR A 50 -17.15 -4.88 10.68
N GLY A 51 -16.96 -3.69 10.11
CA GLY A 51 -15.85 -2.80 10.43
C GLY A 51 -14.51 -3.25 9.83
N ASP A 52 -14.52 -4.23 8.91
CA ASP A 52 -13.32 -4.73 8.27
C ASP A 52 -12.89 -3.85 7.10
N VAL A 53 -11.58 -3.69 6.94
CA VAL A 53 -11.02 -2.99 5.80
C VAL A 53 -11.12 -3.84 4.53
N LEU A 54 -11.45 -3.19 3.42
CA LEU A 54 -11.59 -3.83 2.10
C LEU A 54 -10.25 -4.03 1.37
N LEU A 55 -9.17 -3.36 1.78
CA LEU A 55 -7.82 -3.64 1.30
C LEU A 55 -7.41 -5.07 1.70
N ARG A 56 -6.84 -5.82 0.77
CA ARG A 56 -6.46 -7.22 0.94
C ARG A 56 -5.02 -7.47 0.52
N VAL A 57 -4.47 -8.57 1.03
CA VAL A 57 -3.23 -9.15 0.49
C VAL A 57 -3.43 -9.42 -1.01
N ASN A 58 -2.38 -9.15 -1.80
CA ASN A 58 -2.32 -9.15 -3.26
C ASN A 58 -2.92 -7.91 -3.96
N ASP A 59 -3.44 -6.92 -3.22
CA ASP A 59 -3.74 -5.62 -3.83
C ASP A 59 -2.47 -4.97 -4.37
N ARG A 60 -2.55 -4.42 -5.58
CA ARG A 60 -1.39 -3.88 -6.29
C ARG A 60 -1.26 -2.38 -6.06
N LEU A 61 -0.07 -1.94 -5.64
CA LEU A 61 0.30 -0.53 -5.63
C LEU A 61 0.72 -0.11 -7.05
N VAL A 62 0.04 0.91 -7.58
CA VAL A 62 0.27 1.39 -8.96
C VAL A 62 1.13 2.65 -8.99
N ALA A 63 0.87 3.58 -8.08
CA ALA A 63 1.58 4.85 -8.01
C ALA A 63 1.35 5.51 -6.65
N ILE A 64 2.27 6.42 -6.30
CA ILE A 64 2.13 7.38 -5.22
C ILE A 64 1.98 8.76 -5.84
N ARG A 65 0.99 9.48 -5.33
CA ARG A 65 0.67 10.85 -5.75
C ARG A 65 0.68 11.75 -4.52
N ASP A 66 0.97 13.03 -4.74
CA ASP A 66 0.81 14.03 -3.69
C ASP A 66 -0.68 14.38 -3.50
N LEU A 67 -0.97 15.22 -2.50
CA LEU A 67 -2.33 15.66 -2.20
C LEU A 67 -2.95 16.54 -3.29
N ALA A 68 -2.14 17.12 -4.19
CA ALA A 68 -2.61 17.84 -5.37
C ALA A 68 -2.88 16.89 -6.56
N GLY A 69 -2.59 15.60 -6.41
CA GLY A 69 -2.76 14.56 -7.44
C GLY A 69 -1.57 14.42 -8.38
N ALA A 70 -0.50 15.18 -8.19
CA ALA A 70 0.71 15.08 -9.01
C ALA A 70 1.39 13.73 -8.78
N LEU A 71 1.89 13.12 -9.86
CA LEU A 71 2.61 11.86 -9.76
C LEU A 71 3.95 12.09 -9.04
N VAL A 72 4.08 11.50 -7.85
CA VAL A 72 5.34 11.50 -7.10
C VAL A 72 6.18 10.31 -7.54
N GLN A 73 5.55 9.14 -7.64
CA GLN A 73 6.23 7.92 -8.06
C GLN A 73 5.29 6.95 -8.76
N ALA A 74 5.71 6.42 -9.91
CA ALA A 74 5.05 5.29 -10.56
C ALA A 74 5.72 3.97 -10.15
N VAL A 75 4.92 2.93 -9.92
CA VAL A 75 5.42 1.56 -9.71
C VAL A 75 5.47 0.85 -11.06
N ARG A 76 6.67 0.47 -11.51
CA ARG A 76 6.86 -0.30 -12.74
C ARG A 76 6.30 -1.72 -12.56
N THR A 77 5.73 -2.28 -13.62
CA THR A 77 5.25 -3.67 -13.64
C THR A 77 5.59 -4.27 -15.01
N PRO A 78 6.27 -5.43 -15.07
CA PRO A 78 6.85 -6.21 -13.96
C PRO A 78 8.08 -5.53 -13.31
N PRO A 79 8.44 -5.89 -12.06
CA PRO A 79 7.82 -6.91 -11.20
C PRO A 79 6.54 -6.43 -10.48
N GLY A 80 6.47 -5.15 -10.09
CA GLY A 80 5.33 -4.57 -9.39
C GLY A 80 5.35 -4.79 -7.88
N LEU A 81 4.60 -3.95 -7.15
CA LEU A 81 4.50 -4.02 -5.69
C LEU A 81 3.09 -4.46 -5.28
N TYR A 82 3.02 -5.49 -4.44
CA TYR A 82 1.76 -6.09 -3.99
C TYR A 82 1.70 -6.11 -2.47
N ALA A 83 0.52 -5.86 -1.92
CA ALA A 83 0.27 -5.93 -0.49
C ALA A 83 0.56 -7.36 -0.02
N THR A 84 1.53 -7.54 0.88
CA THR A 84 1.86 -8.82 1.50
C THR A 84 1.32 -8.90 2.93
N GLU A 85 1.18 -7.77 3.60
CA GLU A 85 0.60 -7.67 4.94
C GLU A 85 -0.40 -6.51 4.99
N VAL A 86 -1.55 -6.75 5.62
CA VAL A 86 -2.59 -5.75 5.89
C VAL A 86 -2.94 -5.85 7.37
N GLN A 87 -2.42 -4.94 8.18
CA GLN A 87 -2.50 -5.01 9.64
C GLN A 87 -3.17 -3.76 10.22
N PRO A 88 -4.33 -3.89 10.89
CA PRO A 88 -4.87 -2.78 11.67
C PRO A 88 -3.98 -2.53 12.87
N ALA A 89 -3.49 -1.30 13.02
CA ALA A 89 -2.76 -0.86 14.20
C ALA A 89 -3.64 0.02 15.10
N SER A 90 -3.66 -0.36 16.37
CA SER A 90 -4.23 0.44 17.44
C SER A 90 -3.10 1.20 18.12
N PHE A 91 -2.88 2.46 17.75
CA PHE A 91 -1.98 3.37 18.47
C PHE A 91 -2.84 4.46 19.14
N GLY A 92 -3.05 4.35 20.46
CA GLY A 92 -3.66 5.44 21.26
C GLY A 92 -4.49 5.00 22.48
N LEU A 93 -4.40 5.79 23.55
CA LEU A 93 -5.20 5.75 24.78
C LEU A 93 -6.71 5.74 24.45
N GLY A 94 -7.33 4.55 24.43
CA GLY A 94 -8.74 4.38 24.06
C GLY A 94 -9.08 3.13 23.24
N LEU A 95 -8.10 2.26 22.95
CA LEU A 95 -8.31 0.94 22.29
C LEU A 95 -8.96 0.99 20.89
N SER A 96 -9.09 2.17 20.28
CA SER A 96 -9.75 2.34 18.97
C SER A 96 -8.74 2.14 17.84
N ARG A 97 -9.14 1.38 16.81
CA ARG A 97 -8.37 1.17 15.57
C ARG A 97 -8.35 2.49 14.79
N ASN A 98 -7.20 3.16 14.78
CA ASN A 98 -7.07 4.45 14.09
C ASN A 98 -6.27 4.33 12.79
N LEU A 99 -5.36 3.36 12.71
CA LEU A 99 -4.42 3.21 11.60
C LEU A 99 -4.49 1.81 11.00
N LEU A 100 -4.19 1.72 9.72
CA LEU A 100 -3.97 0.49 8.99
C LEU A 100 -2.58 0.58 8.35
N LEU A 101 -1.70 -0.37 8.67
CA LEU A 101 -0.42 -0.53 8.01
C LEU A 101 -0.58 -1.55 6.90
N VAL A 102 -0.14 -1.19 5.70
CA VAL A 102 -0.07 -2.12 4.57
C VAL A 102 1.36 -2.18 4.09
N THR A 103 1.95 -3.36 4.18
CA THR A 103 3.27 -3.66 3.63
C THR A 103 3.11 -4.10 2.18
N PHE A 104 3.80 -3.44 1.27
CA PHE A 104 3.91 -3.81 -0.13
C PHE A 104 5.32 -4.30 -0.42
N GLU A 105 5.42 -5.44 -1.08
CA GLU A 105 6.70 -6.04 -1.46
C GLU A 105 6.71 -6.35 -2.96
N GLU A 106 7.92 -6.42 -3.50
CA GLU A 106 8.13 -6.90 -4.85
C GLU A 106 7.68 -8.36 -4.95
N ARG A 107 6.91 -8.68 -5.98
CA ARG A 107 6.62 -10.05 -6.33
C ARG A 107 7.03 -10.27 -7.77
N GLU A 108 8.04 -11.11 -7.97
CA GLU A 108 8.30 -11.68 -9.29
C GLU A 108 7.04 -12.45 -9.71
N LEU A 109 6.47 -12.06 -10.85
CA LEU A 109 5.45 -12.86 -11.53
C LEU A 109 6.10 -14.22 -11.78
N GLY A 110 5.75 -15.21 -10.96
CA GLY A 110 6.23 -16.57 -11.11
C GLY A 110 6.09 -16.95 -12.58
N VAL A 111 7.23 -17.14 -13.26
CA VAL A 111 7.26 -17.79 -14.55
C VAL A 111 6.54 -19.11 -14.30
N ARG A 112 5.33 -19.24 -14.84
CA ARG A 112 4.72 -20.56 -15.01
C ARG A 112 5.72 -21.32 -15.87
N GLY A 113 6.57 -22.12 -15.22
CA GLY A 113 7.38 -23.13 -15.86
C GLY A 113 6.41 -24.09 -16.52
N ALA A 114 6.11 -23.81 -17.80
CA ALA A 114 5.64 -24.80 -18.71
C ALA A 114 6.86 -25.65 -19.07
N ALA A 115 6.96 -26.83 -18.46
CA ALA A 115 7.66 -28.00 -19.00
C ALA A 115 7.19 -29.23 -18.21
#